data_AF-A0A9D3VSN9-F1
#
_entry.id   AF-A0A9D3VSN9-F1
#
_cell.length_a   1.000
_cell.length_b   1.000
_cell.length_c   1.000
_cell.angle_alpha   90.00
_cell.angle_beta   90.00
_cell.angle_gamma   90.00
#
_symmetry.space_group_name_H-M   'P 1'
#
loop_
_entity.id
_entity.type
_entity.pdbx_description
1 polymer ?
#
loop_
_entity_poly.entity_id
_entity_poly.type
_entity_poly.pdbx_seq_one_letter_code
_entity_poly.pdbx_strand_id
1 'polypeptide(L)'
;MDNGDGIAIGWLGHPIFRDKDGREYFIHHMPTSFKAFLVVLVDGDGIIRADVPFRMAKSKHIWHGTRALFRDAFAGIDPDLDAQVKFGAFQKLGDPTTRRQVV
;
A
#
# COMPACT_ATOMS: atom_id res chain seq x y z
N MET A 1 -11.16 8.13 26.71
CA MET A 1 -10.73 7.39 25.51
C MET A 1 -10.48 8.36 24.37
N ASP A 2 -11.29 9.41 24.26
CA ASP A 2 -11.27 10.44 23.21
C ASP A 2 -9.89 11.04 22.87
N ASN A 3 -8.99 11.16 23.85
CA ASN A 3 -7.63 11.68 23.62
C ASN A 3 -6.72 10.73 22.83
N GLY A 4 -7.07 9.45 22.71
CA GLY A 4 -6.29 8.44 21.98
C GLY A 4 -6.80 8.21 20.57
N ASP A 5 -8.04 7.73 20.45
CA ASP A 5 -8.69 7.31 19.20
C ASP A 5 -9.65 8.36 18.60
N GLY A 6 -9.91 9.45 19.33
CA GLY A 6 -10.81 10.51 18.90
C GLY A 6 -12.27 10.26 19.27
N ILE A 7 -13.16 11.14 18.80
CA ILE A 7 -14.60 11.05 19.02
C ILE A 7 -15.24 10.29 17.86
N ALA A 8 -16.01 9.25 18.17
CA ALA A 8 -16.72 8.47 17.15
C ALA A 8 -17.80 9.32 16.46
N ILE A 9 -17.75 9.39 15.12
CA ILE A 9 -18.71 10.17 14.31
C ILE A 9 -19.74 9.31 13.58
N GLY A 10 -19.49 8.01 13.42
CA GLY A 10 -20.36 7.11 12.69
C GLY A 10 -19.67 5.80 12.28
N TRP A 11 -20.45 4.85 11.77
CA TRP A 11 -19.95 3.55 11.30
C TRP A 11 -19.75 3.55 9.78
N LEU A 12 -18.60 3.06 9.32
CA LEU A 12 -18.24 2.99 7.89
C LEU A 12 -18.72 1.71 7.18
N GLY A 13 -19.43 0.83 7.88
CA GLY A 13 -19.90 -0.45 7.33
C GLY A 13 -19.01 -1.63 7.69
N HIS A 14 -19.42 -2.83 7.25
CA HIS A 14 -18.69 -4.07 7.49
C HIS A 14 -17.74 -4.36 6.30
N PRO A 15 -16.42 -4.34 6.49
CA PRO A 15 -15.49 -4.64 5.42
C PRO A 15 -15.48 -6.14 5.10
N ILE A 16 -15.48 -6.48 3.81
CA ILE A 16 -15.34 -7.87 3.31
C ILE A 16 -14.06 -7.93 2.48
N PHE A 17 -13.14 -8.82 2.85
CA PHE A 17 -11.89 -9.02 2.13
C PHE A 17 -12.01 -10.24 1.22
N ARG A 18 -11.68 -10.08 -0.05
CA ARG A 18 -11.68 -11.16 -1.04
C ARG A 18 -10.41 -11.18 -1.87
N ASP A 19 -9.96 -12.37 -2.28
CA ASP A 19 -8.93 -12.50 -3.32
C ASP A 19 -9.53 -12.39 -4.74
N LYS A 20 -8.65 -12.51 -5.73
CA LYS A 20 -8.99 -12.54 -7.15
C LYS A 20 -9.95 -13.69 -7.54
N ASP A 21 -9.99 -14.76 -6.75
CA ASP A 21 -10.82 -15.94 -6.98
C ASP A 21 -12.15 -15.84 -6.20
N GLY A 22 -12.39 -14.71 -5.53
CA GLY A 22 -13.61 -14.41 -4.77
C GLY A 22 -13.66 -15.04 -3.38
N ARG A 23 -12.57 -15.67 -2.91
CA ARG A 23 -12.55 -16.30 -1.59
C ARG A 23 -12.50 -15.24 -0.51
N GLU A 24 -13.33 -15.40 0.52
CA GLU A 24 -13.37 -14.46 1.64
C GLU A 24 -12.28 -14.72 2.68
N TYR A 25 -11.82 -13.63 3.28
CA TYR A 25 -10.76 -13.60 4.28
C TYR A 25 -11.18 -12.83 5.52
N PHE A 26 -10.65 -13.27 6.65
CA PHE A 26 -10.85 -12.67 7.96
C PHE A 26 -9.53 -12.15 8.50
N ILE A 27 -9.57 -11.00 9.18
CA ILE A 27 -8.40 -10.46 9.86
C ILE A 27 -8.25 -11.18 11.21
N HIS A 28 -7.06 -11.68 11.51
CA HIS A 28 -6.77 -12.20 12.85
C HIS A 28 -6.75 -11.05 13.87
N HIS A 29 -7.68 -11.06 14.82
CA HIS A 29 -7.83 -9.98 15.79
C HIS A 29 -6.65 -9.90 16.77
N MET A 30 -6.32 -8.66 17.15
CA MET A 30 -5.26 -8.37 18.10
C MET A 30 -5.62 -8.87 19.51
N PRO A 31 -4.80 -9.74 20.13
CA PRO A 31 -5.02 -10.16 21.51
C PRO A 31 -4.68 -9.05 22.50
N THR A 32 -5.36 -9.04 23.66
CA THR A 32 -5.25 -7.98 24.69
C THR A 32 -3.84 -7.79 25.26
N SER A 33 -3.00 -8.83 25.27
CA SER A 33 -1.64 -8.77 25.82
C SER A 33 -0.64 -8.03 24.94
N PHE A 34 -0.99 -7.72 23.69
CA PHE A 34 -0.10 -7.06 22.74
C PHE A 34 -0.37 -5.56 22.67
N LYS A 35 0.69 -4.79 22.43
CA LYS A 35 0.61 -3.35 22.11
C LYS A 35 0.69 -3.08 20.60
N ALA A 36 1.30 -4.00 19.85
CA ALA A 36 1.33 -4.00 18.39
C ALA A 36 1.28 -5.46 17.91
N PHE A 37 0.55 -5.71 16.83
CA PHE A 37 0.32 -7.05 16.31
C PHE A 37 0.38 -7.05 14.78
N LEU A 38 0.82 -8.16 14.20
CA LEU A 38 0.96 -8.28 12.75
C LEU A 38 -0.42 -8.36 12.08
N VAL A 39 -0.51 -7.82 10.86
CA VAL A 39 -1.72 -7.96 10.04
C VAL A 39 -1.63 -9.28 9.28
N VAL A 40 -2.54 -10.19 9.62
CA VAL A 40 -2.63 -11.54 9.04
C VAL A 40 -4.07 -11.80 8.61
N LEU A 41 -4.24 -12.29 7.37
CA LEU A 41 -5.52 -12.69 6.80
C LEU A 41 -5.60 -14.23 6.77
N VAL A 42 -6.69 -14.75 7.33
CA VAL A 42 -7.01 -16.18 7.40
C VAL A 42 -8.25 -16.49 6.58
N ASP A 43 -8.34 -17.69 6.03
CA ASP A 43 -9.57 -18.18 5.40
C ASP A 43 -10.58 -18.71 6.43
N GLY A 44 -11.71 -19.24 5.95
CA GLY A 44 -12.75 -19.85 6.79
C GLY A 44 -12.30 -21.11 7.55
N ASP A 45 -11.19 -21.74 7.14
CA ASP A 45 -10.60 -22.90 7.81
C ASP A 45 -9.53 -22.48 8.84
N GLY A 46 -9.28 -21.17 9.00
CA GLY A 46 -8.26 -20.62 9.91
C GLY A 46 -6.84 -20.68 9.35
N ILE A 47 -6.66 -21.01 8.07
CA ILE A 47 -5.35 -21.08 7.43
C ILE A 47 -4.92 -19.68 6.99
N ILE A 48 -3.67 -19.31 7.33
CA ILE A 48 -3.07 -18.04 6.92
C ILE A 48 -2.84 -18.06 5.41
N ARG A 49 -3.37 -17.06 4.71
CA ARG A 49 -3.25 -16.95 3.25
C ARG A 49 -2.64 -15.63 2.77
N ALA A 50 -2.66 -14.59 3.59
CA ALA A 50 -1.94 -13.35 3.30
C ALA A 50 -1.49 -12.66 4.59
N ASP A 51 -0.44 -11.85 4.49
CA ASP A 51 0.09 -11.03 5.58
C ASP A 51 0.69 -9.73 5.04
N VAL A 52 0.87 -8.75 5.93
CA VAL A 52 1.72 -7.58 5.65
C VAL A 52 3.14 -7.89 6.15
N PRO A 53 4.10 -8.09 5.22
CA PRO A 53 5.41 -8.62 5.58
C PRO A 53 6.29 -7.54 6.24
N PHE A 54 6.83 -7.84 7.43
CA PHE A 54 7.77 -6.95 8.13
C PHE A 54 9.10 -6.76 7.37
N ARG A 55 9.55 -7.78 6.63
CA ARG A 55 10.71 -7.70 5.74
C ARG A 55 10.30 -7.97 4.30
N MET A 56 10.22 -6.90 3.51
CA MET A 56 9.78 -6.93 2.11
C MET A 56 10.68 -7.81 1.21
N ALA A 57 11.95 -7.99 1.57
CA ALA A 57 12.90 -8.82 0.81
C ALA A 57 12.49 -10.30 0.66
N LYS A 58 11.51 -10.79 1.44
CA LYS A 58 10.99 -12.17 1.36
C LYS A 58 9.54 -12.27 0.89
N SER A 59 8.88 -11.14 0.60
CA SER A 59 7.51 -11.14 0.08
C SER A 59 7.52 -11.42 -1.42
N LYS A 60 7.33 -12.68 -1.82
CA LYS A 60 7.40 -13.07 -3.25
C LYS A 60 6.48 -12.21 -4.13
N HIS A 61 5.24 -11.95 -3.71
CA HIS A 61 4.28 -11.23 -4.55
C HIS A 61 4.58 -9.75 -4.71
N ILE A 62 4.85 -9.03 -3.60
CA ILE A 62 5.14 -7.58 -3.67
C ILE A 62 6.53 -7.37 -4.30
N TRP A 63 7.52 -8.17 -3.91
CA TRP A 63 8.87 -8.07 -4.46
C TRP A 63 8.89 -8.28 -5.97
N HIS A 64 8.29 -9.37 -6.46
CA HIS A 64 8.26 -9.64 -7.89
C HIS A 64 7.34 -8.67 -8.65
N GLY A 65 6.25 -8.22 -8.03
CA GLY A 65 5.35 -7.20 -8.60
C GLY A 65 6.03 -5.85 -8.80
N THR A 66 6.62 -5.29 -7.75
CA THR A 66 7.37 -4.02 -7.81
C THR A 66 8.55 -4.14 -8.77
N ARG A 67 9.30 -5.25 -8.74
CA ARG A 67 10.41 -5.48 -9.69
C ARG A 67 9.92 -5.60 -11.13
N ALA A 68 8.72 -6.11 -11.39
CA ALA A 68 8.19 -6.21 -12.76
C ALA A 68 7.75 -4.85 -13.31
N LEU A 69 7.17 -3.98 -12.47
CA LEU A 69 6.67 -2.67 -12.87
C LEU A 69 7.79 -1.63 -13.02
N PHE A 70 8.77 -1.61 -12.12
CA PHE A 70 9.84 -0.61 -12.07
C PHE A 70 11.19 -1.18 -12.54
N ARG A 71 11.20 -1.96 -13.63
CA ARG A 71 12.42 -2.61 -14.15
C ARG A 71 13.45 -1.60 -14.64
N ASP A 72 12.96 -0.54 -15.26
CA ASP A 72 13.71 0.58 -15.83
C ASP A 72 14.49 1.38 -14.77
N ALA A 73 13.91 1.56 -13.58
CA ALA A 73 14.54 2.26 -12.46
C ALA A 73 15.25 1.34 -11.45
N PHE A 74 15.32 0.03 -11.71
CA PHE A 74 15.79 -0.94 -10.70
C PHE A 74 17.26 -0.77 -10.33
N ALA A 75 18.10 -0.36 -11.29
CA ALA A 75 19.53 -0.15 -11.09
C ALA A 75 19.89 1.30 -10.67
N GLY A 76 18.90 2.16 -10.50
CA GLY A 76 19.08 3.58 -10.23
C GLY A 76 18.08 4.43 -11.02
N ILE A 77 17.84 5.65 -10.54
CA ILE A 77 17.06 6.66 -11.24
C ILE A 77 17.94 7.46 -12.21
N ASP A 78 17.35 8.03 -13.25
CA ASP A 78 18.03 8.96 -14.16
C ASP A 78 18.54 10.19 -13.38
N PRO A 79 19.86 10.50 -13.42
CA PRO A 79 20.41 11.67 -12.73
C PRO A 79 19.89 13.00 -13.28
N ASP A 80 19.33 13.05 -14.50
CA ASP A 80 18.89 14.29 -15.15
C ASP A 80 17.37 14.58 -14.95
N LEU A 81 16.70 13.90 -13.99
CA LEU A 81 15.24 13.98 -13.79
C LEU A 81 14.72 15.30 -13.14
N ASP A 82 15.61 16.26 -12.86
CA ASP A 82 15.37 17.44 -12.01
C ASP A 82 14.16 18.30 -12.40
N ALA A 83 13.87 18.47 -13.68
CA ALA A 83 12.76 19.30 -14.12
C ALA A 83 11.40 18.68 -13.77
N GLN A 84 11.27 17.36 -13.91
CA GLN A 84 10.00 16.63 -13.76
C GLN A 84 9.51 16.55 -12.32
N VAL A 85 10.42 16.69 -11.35
CA VAL A 85 10.11 16.62 -9.91
C VAL A 85 9.80 17.99 -9.29
N LYS A 86 9.97 19.09 -10.04
CA LYS A 86 9.68 20.45 -9.54
C LYS A 86 8.17 20.69 -9.40
N PHE A 87 7.77 21.18 -8.24
CA PHE A 87 6.37 21.52 -7.95
C PHE A 87 5.83 22.54 -8.95
N GLY A 88 4.67 22.24 -9.53
CA GLY A 88 3.97 23.13 -10.46
C GLY A 88 4.60 23.28 -11.85
N ALA A 89 5.67 22.54 -12.17
CA ALA A 89 6.33 22.64 -13.48
C ALA A 89 5.49 22.07 -14.64
N PHE A 90 4.68 21.05 -14.36
CA PHE A 90 3.83 20.36 -15.33
C PHE A 90 2.36 20.38 -14.88
N GLN A 91 1.44 20.35 -15.83
CA GLN A 91 0.01 20.19 -15.54
C GLN A 91 -0.29 18.77 -15.06
N LYS A 92 0.45 17.77 -15.55
CA LYS A 92 0.35 16.36 -15.16
C LYS A 92 1.71 15.82 -14.75
N LEU A 93 1.77 15.20 -13.57
CA LEU A 93 3.00 14.58 -13.07
C LEU A 93 3.42 13.40 -13.96
N GLY A 94 4.72 13.32 -14.27
CA GLY A 94 5.29 12.25 -15.09
C GLY A 94 5.01 12.36 -16.59
N ASP A 95 4.46 13.49 -17.06
CA ASP A 95 4.21 13.74 -18.48
C ASP A 95 4.94 15.01 -18.97
N PRO A 96 6.12 14.86 -19.60
CA PRO A 96 6.94 15.98 -20.07
C PRO A 96 6.24 16.86 -21.11
N THR A 97 5.20 16.38 -21.79
CA THR A 97 4.47 17.15 -22.80
C THR A 97 3.54 18.20 -22.21
N THR A 98 3.27 18.11 -20.90
CA THR A 98 2.30 18.97 -20.20
C THR A 98 2.94 20.14 -19.45
N ARG A 99 4.11 20.60 -19.90
CA ARG A 99 4.84 21.68 -19.22
C ARG A 99 3.99 22.96 -19.20
N ARG A 100 3.85 23.57 -18.02
CA ARG A 100 3.09 24.82 -17.91
C ARG A 100 3.81 25.94 -18.67
N GLN A 101 3.09 26.63 -19.54
CA GLN A 101 3.55 27.92 -20.06
C GLN A 101 3.34 28.96 -18.96
N VAL A 102 4.40 29.72 -18.66
CA VAL A 102 4.28 30.88 -17.77
C VAL A 102 3.47 31.91 -18.54
N VAL A 103 2.28 32.22 -18.04
CA VAL A 103 1.52 33.42 -18.43
C VAL A 103 1.98 34.57 -17.55
#